data_AF-A0A257N701-F1
#
_entry.id   AF-A0A257N701-F1
#
_cell.length_a   1.000
_cell.length_b   1.000
_cell.length_c   1.000
_cell.angle_alpha   90.00
_cell.angle_beta   90.00
_cell.angle_gamma   90.00
#
_symmetry.space_group_name_H-M   'P 1'
#
loop_
_entity.id
_entity.type
_entity.pdbx_description
1 polymer ?
#
loop_
_entity_poly.entity_id
_entity_poly.type
_entity_poly.pdbx_seq_one_letter_code
_entity_poly.pdbx_strand_id
1 'polypeptide(L)'
;MLNIEIIGTIDGQRHYDIETIKKLLLLASETLMVGHDFVGRPGTQIHASETNVIKIRTELNFNKDKARRWIKQALEKERQLAVHHPYKTWLLITQHQNESEAENIAIASICPRLKPLHIELKATPNSNSERQQYLHLLQAVFSMYLTLAKNANVKLDEGLSNFAVSNEGIVYYLDDEYYQWDKFISFSMMLGVYIRTFEWLDEAFIIELGNVLIELLNSIFHDDHCCAIIARQLQSLFMPQGQKERLLNSLISTLTPQQSTLHKAKSLQVPSRFFALLADVHSNYSALDCVLNYLEAHDIHQGIVLGDIVGYNAEPSECIERLQNTNLNIIQGNHDHAVAINDTSIGFSSTAKFAIDWTINQLSLEQRQWLKDLPVFEETEDWLAVHGAPIDPAFFYGYVYAMTYENNLSYMQDNNIRLCFHGHSHMEGVYARDKNRRDHHITEKKVALPAYNQLLVCPGSIGQPRNNCTDTQFAIYDREQQEVTFLALPYNNEPAVQKMRDHDFPEALWKRLLIGK
;
A
#
# COMPACT_ATOMS: atom_id res chain seq x y z
N MET A 1 15.97 12.77 -48.83
CA MET A 1 14.71 13.55 -48.68
C MET A 1 14.05 13.16 -47.37
N LEU A 2 13.57 14.13 -46.57
CA LEU A 2 12.92 13.88 -45.27
C LEU A 2 11.41 13.76 -45.47
N ASN A 3 10.84 12.60 -45.17
CA ASN A 3 9.41 12.33 -45.21
C ASN A 3 8.87 12.21 -43.78
N ILE A 4 7.74 12.86 -43.50
CA ILE A 4 7.11 12.88 -42.18
C ILE A 4 5.67 12.43 -42.33
N GLU A 5 5.30 11.40 -41.61
CA GLU A 5 3.94 10.89 -41.54
C GLU A 5 3.40 11.13 -40.13
N ILE A 6 2.28 11.85 -40.03
CA ILE A 6 1.53 12.02 -38.78
C ILE A 6 0.66 10.78 -38.58
N ILE A 7 0.93 10.02 -37.53
CA ILE A 7 0.18 8.78 -37.25
C ILE A 7 -1.11 9.08 -36.48
N GLY A 8 -1.05 10.01 -35.52
CA GLY A 8 -2.22 10.45 -34.77
C GLY A 8 -1.89 11.28 -33.54
N THR A 9 -2.92 11.95 -33.01
CA THR A 9 -2.85 12.80 -31.81
C THR A 9 -3.72 12.18 -30.71
N ILE A 10 -3.38 12.42 -29.45
CA ILE A 10 -4.13 11.90 -28.30
C ILE A 10 -5.62 12.26 -28.38
N ASP A 11 -5.98 13.53 -28.56
CA ASP A 11 -7.39 13.95 -28.69
C ASP A 11 -8.04 13.62 -30.05
N GLY A 12 -7.30 13.02 -30.97
CA GLY A 12 -7.76 12.66 -32.31
C GLY A 12 -7.82 13.82 -33.30
N GLN A 13 -7.52 15.05 -32.89
CA GLN A 13 -7.53 16.23 -33.74
C GLN A 13 -6.11 16.57 -34.24
N ARG A 14 -6.03 17.24 -35.40
CA ARG A 14 -4.74 17.61 -35.99
C ARG A 14 -4.33 19.01 -35.55
N HIS A 15 -3.29 19.09 -34.72
CA HIS A 15 -2.75 20.36 -34.19
C HIS A 15 -1.48 20.83 -34.89
N TYR A 16 -0.83 19.95 -35.65
CA TYR A 16 0.45 20.23 -36.30
C TYR A 16 0.38 19.97 -37.81
N ASP A 17 0.91 20.92 -38.57
CA ASP A 17 1.21 20.75 -39.99
C ASP A 17 2.66 20.25 -40.20
N ILE A 18 2.92 19.69 -41.38
CA ILE A 18 4.22 19.07 -41.69
C ILE A 18 5.34 20.12 -41.76
N GLU A 19 5.05 21.34 -42.20
CA GLU A 19 6.07 22.40 -42.33
C GLU A 19 6.53 22.90 -40.97
N THR A 20 5.61 23.02 -40.01
CA THR A 20 5.94 23.31 -38.60
C THR A 20 6.85 22.24 -38.00
N ILE A 21 6.57 20.96 -38.24
CA ILE A 21 7.41 19.85 -37.77
C ILE A 21 8.80 19.91 -38.42
N LYS A 22 8.88 20.13 -39.75
CA LYS A 22 10.17 20.27 -40.45
C LYS A 22 11.01 21.41 -39.90
N LYS A 23 10.41 22.59 -39.69
CA LYS A 23 11.11 23.75 -39.12
C LYS A 23 11.70 23.44 -37.75
N LEU A 24 10.96 22.72 -36.91
CA LEU A 24 11.41 22.35 -35.58
C LEU A 24 12.57 21.34 -35.62
N LEU A 25 12.52 20.34 -36.54
CA LEU A 25 13.61 19.38 -36.76
C LEU A 25 14.90 20.01 -37.31
N LEU A 26 14.83 21.21 -37.90
CA LEU A 26 16.02 21.96 -38.36
C LEU A 26 16.76 22.69 -37.23
N LEU A 27 16.13 22.85 -36.06
CA LEU A 27 16.80 23.43 -34.90
C LEU A 27 17.88 22.48 -34.38
N ALA A 28 18.91 23.02 -33.74
CA ALA A 28 19.91 22.22 -33.05
C ALA A 28 19.22 21.35 -31.99
N SER A 29 19.74 20.13 -31.77
CA SER A 29 19.23 19.30 -30.70
C SER A 29 19.64 19.87 -29.34
N GLU A 30 18.72 19.82 -28.40
CA GLU A 30 18.92 20.22 -27.01
C GLU A 30 19.90 19.29 -26.31
N THR A 31 20.71 19.87 -25.41
CA THR A 31 21.62 19.07 -24.57
C THR A 31 20.83 18.53 -23.38
N LEU A 32 20.79 17.21 -23.22
CA LEU A 32 20.09 16.55 -22.12
C LEU A 32 20.99 16.48 -20.89
N MET A 33 20.68 17.23 -19.84
CA MET A 33 21.48 17.30 -18.61
C MET A 33 20.59 17.37 -17.38
N VAL A 34 21.04 16.71 -16.30
CA VAL A 34 20.34 16.76 -15.01
C VAL A 34 20.26 18.21 -14.52
N GLY A 35 19.05 18.64 -14.13
CA GLY A 35 18.81 19.99 -13.61
C GLY A 35 18.60 21.08 -14.67
N HIS A 36 18.57 20.72 -15.96
CA HIS A 36 18.19 21.61 -17.07
C HIS A 36 16.73 21.38 -17.51
N ASP A 37 16.25 22.21 -18.45
CA ASP A 37 14.89 22.12 -19.03
C ASP A 37 14.59 20.74 -19.62
N PHE A 38 15.58 20.09 -20.23
CA PHE A 38 15.42 18.77 -20.83
C PHE A 38 16.34 17.74 -20.16
N VAL A 39 15.72 16.70 -19.63
CA VAL A 39 16.36 15.49 -19.11
C VAL A 39 15.89 14.32 -19.96
N GLY A 40 16.73 13.32 -20.18
CA GLY A 40 16.30 12.16 -20.96
C GLY A 40 17.35 11.07 -21.03
N ARG A 41 16.95 9.96 -21.65
CA ARG A 41 17.75 8.74 -21.76
C ARG A 41 18.80 8.84 -22.87
N PRO A 42 19.88 8.05 -22.78
CA PRO A 42 20.78 7.85 -23.92
C PRO A 42 19.98 7.42 -25.16
N GLY A 43 20.15 8.13 -26.27
CA GLY A 43 19.40 7.87 -27.51
C GLY A 43 18.10 8.69 -27.68
N THR A 44 17.68 9.48 -26.70
CA THR A 44 16.64 10.49 -26.92
C THR A 44 17.27 11.73 -27.56
N GLN A 45 16.67 12.21 -28.65
CA GLN A 45 17.05 13.48 -29.28
C GLN A 45 15.87 14.45 -29.18
N ILE A 46 16.10 15.64 -28.61
CA ILE A 46 15.06 16.65 -28.42
C ILE A 46 15.37 17.88 -29.28
N HIS A 47 14.35 18.42 -29.93
CA HIS A 47 14.38 19.71 -30.61
C HIS A 47 13.25 20.57 -30.07
N ALA A 48 13.55 21.79 -29.61
CA ALA A 48 12.57 22.65 -28.97
C ALA A 48 12.57 24.06 -29.56
N SER A 49 11.38 24.63 -29.73
CA SER A 49 11.16 26.06 -29.94
C SER A 49 10.62 26.69 -28.66
N GLU A 50 10.21 27.95 -28.70
CA GLU A 50 9.49 28.58 -27.58
C GLU A 50 8.12 27.94 -27.31
N THR A 51 7.51 27.30 -28.32
CA THR A 51 6.13 26.83 -28.25
C THR A 51 5.97 25.33 -28.35
N ASN A 52 6.93 24.60 -28.92
CA ASN A 52 6.79 23.17 -29.21
C ASN A 52 8.08 22.39 -28.99
N VAL A 53 7.93 21.11 -28.66
CA VAL A 53 9.03 20.18 -28.44
C VAL A 53 8.79 18.94 -29.29
N ILE A 54 9.82 18.51 -30.04
CA ILE A 54 9.88 17.19 -30.69
C ILE A 54 10.86 16.32 -29.94
N LYS A 55 10.40 15.13 -29.51
CA LYS A 55 11.20 14.05 -28.94
C LYS A 55 11.35 12.94 -30.00
N ILE A 56 12.57 12.62 -30.39
CA ILE A 56 12.91 11.52 -31.30
C ILE A 56 13.55 10.38 -30.49
N ARG A 57 13.09 9.15 -30.74
CA ARG A 57 13.62 7.92 -30.15
C ARG A 57 14.60 7.26 -31.12
N THR A 58 15.90 7.49 -30.93
CA THR A 58 16.93 6.96 -31.84
C THR A 58 17.36 5.53 -31.48
N GLU A 59 16.96 5.05 -30.30
CA GLU A 59 17.24 3.69 -29.82
C GLU A 59 16.34 2.61 -30.44
N LEU A 60 15.20 3.01 -31.02
CA LEU A 60 14.23 2.08 -31.61
C LEU A 60 14.59 1.77 -33.07
N ASN A 61 15.13 0.57 -33.30
CA ASN A 61 15.45 0.10 -34.65
C ASN A 61 14.32 -0.78 -35.22
N PHE A 62 13.35 -0.15 -35.88
CA PHE A 62 12.23 -0.82 -36.52
C PHE A 62 12.17 -0.55 -38.02
N ASN A 63 11.64 -1.51 -38.78
CA ASN A 63 11.17 -1.23 -40.13
C ASN A 63 9.85 -0.44 -40.10
N LYS A 64 9.43 0.09 -41.26
CA LYS A 64 8.35 1.08 -41.36
C LYS A 64 7.03 0.57 -40.79
N ASP A 65 6.68 -0.67 -41.09
CA ASP A 65 5.43 -1.29 -40.64
C ASP A 65 5.44 -1.58 -39.14
N LYS A 66 6.56 -2.06 -38.60
CA LYS A 66 6.73 -2.27 -37.16
C LYS A 66 6.69 -0.94 -36.40
N ALA A 67 7.37 0.09 -36.91
CA ALA A 67 7.38 1.43 -36.32
C ALA A 67 5.96 2.02 -36.28
N ARG A 68 5.22 1.96 -37.40
CA ARG A 68 3.83 2.42 -37.46
C ARG A 68 2.93 1.66 -36.49
N ARG A 69 3.09 0.34 -36.38
CA ARG A 69 2.32 -0.49 -35.43
C ARG A 69 2.64 -0.12 -33.98
N TRP A 70 3.92 0.04 -33.65
CA TRP A 70 4.38 0.45 -32.34
C TRP A 70 3.80 1.81 -31.95
N ILE A 71 3.85 2.80 -32.86
CA ILE A 71 3.28 4.13 -32.62
C ILE A 71 1.77 4.05 -32.35
N LYS A 72 1.02 3.25 -33.13
CA LYS A 72 -0.42 3.08 -32.91
C LYS A 72 -0.73 2.48 -31.54
N GLN A 73 0.07 1.51 -31.08
CA GLN A 73 -0.07 0.91 -29.76
C GLN A 73 0.27 1.90 -28.64
N ALA A 74 1.34 2.69 -28.81
CA ALA A 74 1.71 3.74 -27.87
C ALA A 74 0.61 4.80 -27.75
N LEU A 75 0.11 5.31 -28.87
CA LEU A 75 -0.98 6.29 -28.91
C LEU A 75 -2.26 5.77 -28.25
N GLU A 76 -2.64 4.52 -28.52
CA GLU A 76 -3.82 3.90 -27.91
C GLU A 76 -3.65 3.78 -26.38
N LYS A 77 -2.48 3.34 -25.93
CA LYS A 77 -2.16 3.28 -24.50
C LYS A 77 -2.18 4.66 -23.84
N GLU A 78 -1.60 5.68 -24.48
CA GLU A 78 -1.58 7.05 -23.96
C GLU A 78 -2.99 7.65 -23.85
N ARG A 79 -3.87 7.37 -24.82
CA ARG A 79 -5.28 7.76 -24.77
C ARG A 79 -6.02 7.12 -23.60
N GLN A 80 -5.77 5.83 -23.36
CA GLN A 80 -6.39 5.10 -22.25
C GLN A 80 -5.93 5.62 -20.89
N LEU A 81 -4.65 5.99 -20.76
CA LEU A 81 -4.10 6.49 -19.50
C LEU A 81 -4.45 7.96 -19.24
N ALA A 82 -4.66 8.76 -20.30
CA ALA A 82 -5.12 10.15 -20.22
C ALA A 82 -4.26 11.07 -19.33
N VAL A 83 -2.95 10.84 -19.28
CA VAL A 83 -1.98 11.63 -18.48
C VAL A 83 -1.11 12.58 -19.30
N HIS A 84 -1.20 12.49 -20.63
CA HIS A 84 -0.40 13.28 -21.57
C HIS A 84 -1.17 14.50 -22.06
N HIS A 85 -0.43 15.50 -22.53
CA HIS A 85 -1.05 16.66 -23.17
C HIS A 85 -1.93 16.24 -24.36
N PRO A 86 -3.18 16.73 -24.49
CA PRO A 86 -4.12 16.29 -25.53
C PRO A 86 -3.60 16.48 -26.95
N TYR A 87 -2.73 17.48 -27.14
CA TYR A 87 -2.13 17.79 -28.44
C TYR A 87 -0.87 16.97 -28.75
N LYS A 88 -0.42 16.07 -27.86
CA LYS A 88 0.72 15.21 -28.16
C LYS A 88 0.41 14.37 -29.41
N THR A 89 1.25 14.51 -30.44
CA THR A 89 1.08 13.87 -31.74
C THR A 89 2.27 12.96 -32.02
N TRP A 90 2.00 11.72 -32.40
CA TRP A 90 3.03 10.78 -32.81
C TRP A 90 3.29 10.81 -34.31
N LEU A 91 4.57 10.69 -34.65
CA LEU A 91 5.14 10.90 -35.98
C LEU A 91 6.02 9.71 -36.36
N LEU A 92 5.99 9.35 -37.63
CA LEU A 92 6.96 8.48 -38.26
C LEU A 92 7.81 9.31 -39.23
N ILE A 93 9.11 9.36 -38.98
CA ILE A 93 10.07 10.09 -39.80
C ILE A 93 10.85 9.07 -40.63
N THR A 94 10.94 9.31 -41.94
CA THR A 94 11.73 8.49 -42.86
C THR A 94 12.73 9.38 -43.58
N GLN A 95 14.00 9.02 -43.51
CA GLN A 95 15.08 9.76 -44.17
C GLN A 95 15.77 8.87 -45.20
N HIS A 96 15.80 9.32 -46.44
CA HIS A 96 16.59 8.71 -47.51
C HIS A 96 17.92 9.46 -47.65
N GLN A 97 19.04 8.73 -47.49
CA GLN A 97 20.39 9.25 -47.73
C GLN A 97 20.76 9.19 -49.24
N ASN A 98 20.33 8.16 -49.99
CA ASN A 98 20.39 8.04 -51.46
C ASN A 98 19.34 7.03 -51.99
N GLU A 99 19.06 6.97 -53.30
CA GLU A 99 18.09 6.02 -53.92
C GLU A 99 18.44 4.53 -53.72
N SER A 100 19.68 4.22 -53.33
CA SER A 100 20.22 2.86 -53.19
C SER A 100 20.51 2.42 -51.75
N GLU A 101 20.19 3.24 -50.74
CA GLU A 101 20.51 2.96 -49.32
C GLU A 101 19.25 2.65 -48.48
N ALA A 102 19.46 1.96 -47.35
CA ALA A 102 18.41 1.57 -46.43
C ALA A 102 17.67 2.79 -45.86
N GLU A 103 16.33 2.71 -45.80
CA GLU A 103 15.49 3.73 -45.18
C GLU A 103 15.85 3.88 -43.70
N ASN A 104 16.30 5.07 -43.28
CA ASN A 104 16.44 5.36 -41.85
C ASN A 104 15.08 5.78 -41.29
N ILE A 105 14.61 5.07 -40.28
CA ILE A 105 13.29 5.25 -39.69
C ILE A 105 13.45 5.72 -38.26
N ALA A 106 12.81 6.84 -37.94
CA ALA A 106 12.78 7.36 -36.59
C ALA A 106 11.32 7.51 -36.12
N ILE A 107 11.09 7.13 -34.87
CA ILE A 107 9.84 7.35 -34.17
C ILE A 107 9.98 8.64 -33.38
N ALA A 108 9.00 9.53 -33.51
CA ALA A 108 9.02 10.80 -32.79
C ALA A 108 7.63 11.16 -32.26
N SER A 109 7.61 12.05 -31.26
CA SER A 109 6.38 12.73 -30.82
C SER A 109 6.63 14.23 -30.75
N ILE A 110 5.59 15.01 -31.04
CA ILE A 110 5.56 16.47 -30.89
C ILE A 110 4.49 16.85 -29.87
N CYS A 111 4.78 17.81 -29.00
CA CYS A 111 3.82 18.39 -28.07
C CYS A 111 4.13 19.87 -27.81
N PRO A 112 3.19 20.63 -27.20
CA PRO A 112 3.47 21.99 -26.76
C PRO A 112 4.61 22.00 -25.73
N ARG A 113 5.39 23.08 -25.72
CA ARG A 113 6.43 23.28 -24.70
C ARG A 113 5.75 23.57 -23.37
N LEU A 114 5.96 22.68 -22.41
CA LEU A 114 5.47 22.78 -21.03
C LEU A 114 6.64 23.14 -20.10
N LYS A 115 6.32 23.64 -18.90
CA LYS A 115 7.34 23.99 -17.90
C LYS A 115 7.60 22.78 -16.97
N PRO A 116 8.81 22.19 -16.96
CA PRO A 116 9.10 21.02 -16.14
C PRO A 116 8.97 21.31 -14.63
N LEU A 117 8.37 20.39 -13.88
CA LEU A 117 8.09 20.62 -12.46
C LEU A 117 9.36 20.64 -11.59
N HIS A 118 10.42 19.93 -11.96
CA HIS A 118 11.70 20.00 -11.24
C HIS A 118 12.37 21.38 -11.36
N ILE A 119 12.02 22.16 -12.40
CA ILE A 119 12.45 23.55 -12.54
C ILE A 119 11.48 24.47 -11.80
N GLU A 120 10.16 24.26 -11.97
CA GLU A 120 9.12 25.08 -11.35
C GLU A 120 9.22 25.09 -9.82
N LEU A 121 9.46 23.93 -9.20
CA LEU A 121 9.49 23.75 -7.75
C LEU A 121 10.88 23.96 -7.13
N LYS A 122 11.87 24.39 -7.93
CA LYS A 122 13.27 24.49 -7.49
C LYS A 122 13.51 25.63 -6.52
N ALA A 123 12.86 26.78 -6.74
CA ALA A 123 13.08 27.99 -5.97
C ALA A 123 12.29 27.95 -4.65
N THR A 124 12.75 28.70 -3.65
CA THR A 124 11.96 28.95 -2.45
C THR A 124 10.76 29.83 -2.81
N PRO A 125 9.53 29.47 -2.42
CA PRO A 125 8.36 30.30 -2.69
C PRO A 125 8.48 31.63 -1.92
N ASN A 126 8.27 32.74 -2.63
CA ASN A 126 8.43 34.11 -2.12
C ASN A 126 7.13 34.67 -1.52
N SER A 127 6.03 33.94 -1.60
CA SER A 127 4.72 34.34 -1.08
C SER A 127 3.87 33.12 -0.69
N ASN A 128 2.85 33.35 0.14
CA ASN A 128 1.85 32.33 0.44
C ASN A 128 1.11 31.86 -0.82
N SER A 129 0.88 32.74 -1.79
CA SER A 129 0.24 32.36 -3.06
C SER A 129 1.09 31.38 -3.86
N GLU A 130 2.40 31.62 -3.95
CA GLU A 130 3.33 30.73 -4.65
C GLU A 130 3.49 29.40 -3.92
N ARG A 131 3.49 29.42 -2.59
CA ARG A 131 3.46 28.21 -1.76
C ARG A 131 2.22 27.36 -2.02
N GLN A 132 1.04 27.98 -2.11
CA GLN A 132 -0.22 27.29 -2.44
C GLN A 132 -0.20 26.74 -3.87
N GLN A 133 0.40 27.45 -4.81
CA GLN A 133 0.61 26.95 -6.17
C GLN A 133 1.49 25.69 -6.16
N TYR A 134 2.60 25.67 -5.41
CA TYR A 134 3.46 24.49 -5.30
C TYR A 134 2.72 23.29 -4.72
N LEU A 135 1.92 23.51 -3.68
CA LEU A 135 1.06 22.47 -3.10
C LEU A 135 0.07 21.92 -4.14
N HIS A 136 -0.58 22.79 -4.91
CA HIS A 136 -1.52 22.40 -5.96
C HIS A 136 -0.84 21.57 -7.08
N LEU A 137 0.38 21.93 -7.48
CA LEU A 137 1.14 21.17 -8.47
C LEU A 137 1.51 19.78 -7.96
N LEU A 138 1.97 19.67 -6.71
CA LEU A 138 2.26 18.38 -6.08
C LEU A 138 0.99 17.53 -5.92
N GLN A 139 -0.12 18.15 -5.52
CA GLN A 139 -1.43 17.50 -5.46
C GLN A 139 -1.84 16.93 -6.82
N ALA A 140 -1.66 17.68 -7.90
CA ALA A 140 -1.98 17.22 -9.25
C ALA A 140 -1.10 16.04 -9.68
N VAL A 141 0.20 16.06 -9.36
CA VAL A 141 1.10 14.91 -9.59
C VAL A 141 0.61 13.68 -8.82
N PHE A 142 0.31 13.83 -7.53
CA PHE A 142 -0.12 12.72 -6.68
C PHE A 142 -1.47 12.15 -7.13
N SER A 143 -2.44 13.01 -7.44
CA SER A 143 -3.74 12.62 -7.95
C SER A 143 -3.63 11.81 -9.24
N MET A 144 -2.83 12.29 -10.20
CA MET A 144 -2.57 11.60 -11.46
C MET A 144 -1.93 10.22 -11.23
N TYR A 145 -0.88 10.17 -10.41
CA TYR A 145 -0.14 8.96 -10.12
C TYR A 145 -1.02 7.91 -9.41
N LEU A 146 -1.71 8.30 -8.35
CA LEU A 146 -2.53 7.41 -7.51
C LEU A 146 -3.78 6.93 -8.25
N THR A 147 -4.42 7.78 -9.04
CA THR A 147 -5.58 7.40 -9.87
C THR A 147 -5.19 6.34 -10.90
N LEU A 148 -4.05 6.50 -11.56
CA LEU A 148 -3.54 5.48 -12.48
C LEU A 148 -3.20 4.17 -11.75
N ALA A 149 -2.56 4.26 -10.59
CA ALA A 149 -2.23 3.09 -9.78
C ALA A 149 -3.49 2.30 -9.40
N LYS A 150 -4.56 2.98 -8.97
CA LYS A 150 -5.84 2.34 -8.62
C LYS A 150 -6.57 1.77 -9.84
N ASN A 151 -6.70 2.53 -10.92
CA ASN A 151 -7.59 2.20 -12.04
C ASN A 151 -6.95 1.29 -13.09
N ALA A 152 -5.64 1.41 -13.31
CA ALA A 152 -4.92 0.71 -14.36
C ALA A 152 -3.87 -0.27 -13.82
N ASN A 153 -3.66 -0.34 -12.49
CA ASN A 153 -2.59 -1.12 -11.86
C ASN A 153 -1.19 -0.79 -12.43
N VAL A 154 -0.99 0.49 -12.75
CA VAL A 154 0.20 1.05 -13.40
C VAL A 154 0.71 2.24 -12.61
N LYS A 155 2.03 2.39 -12.50
CA LYS A 155 2.68 3.57 -11.93
C LYS A 155 3.50 4.33 -12.99
N LEU A 156 3.61 5.64 -12.78
CA LEU A 156 4.48 6.51 -13.54
C LEU A 156 5.91 6.47 -12.97
N ASP A 157 6.89 6.95 -13.74
CA ASP A 157 8.18 7.32 -13.17
C ASP A 157 7.99 8.55 -12.27
N GLU A 158 8.39 8.41 -11.01
CA GLU A 158 8.18 9.40 -9.95
C GLU A 158 9.08 10.64 -10.03
N GLY A 159 10.07 10.69 -10.93
CA GLY A 159 10.94 11.85 -11.08
C GLY A 159 10.19 13.10 -11.54
N LEU A 160 10.31 14.22 -10.83
CA LEU A 160 9.64 15.48 -11.20
C LEU A 160 10.02 16.04 -12.58
N SER A 161 11.14 15.59 -13.16
CA SER A 161 11.50 15.91 -14.55
C SER A 161 10.60 15.25 -15.59
N ASN A 162 9.85 14.22 -15.20
CA ASN A 162 8.87 13.55 -16.04
C ASN A 162 7.48 14.17 -15.94
N PHE A 163 7.32 15.27 -15.20
CA PHE A 163 6.08 16.02 -15.09
C PHE A 163 6.31 17.47 -15.51
N ALA A 164 5.30 18.07 -16.14
CA ALA A 164 5.33 19.48 -16.49
C ALA A 164 3.95 20.12 -16.39
N VAL A 165 3.94 21.44 -16.23
CA VAL A 165 2.73 22.25 -16.13
C VAL A 165 2.53 23.09 -17.40
N SER A 166 1.28 23.22 -17.84
CA SER A 166 0.89 24.14 -18.91
C SER A 166 0.71 25.57 -18.40
N ASN A 167 0.51 26.53 -19.31
CA ASN A 167 0.25 27.93 -18.94
C ASN A 167 -1.08 28.09 -18.18
N GLU A 168 -2.01 27.14 -18.35
CA GLU A 168 -3.29 27.07 -17.65
C GLU A 168 -3.18 26.39 -16.28
N GLY A 169 -1.99 25.95 -15.87
CA GLY A 169 -1.77 25.29 -14.58
C GLY A 169 -2.06 23.79 -14.57
N ILE A 170 -2.26 23.16 -15.73
CA ILE A 170 -2.57 21.73 -15.81
C ILE A 170 -1.28 20.91 -15.86
N VAL A 171 -1.17 19.91 -14.99
CA VAL A 171 -0.02 19.00 -14.96
C VAL A 171 -0.20 17.85 -15.94
N TYR A 172 0.87 17.52 -16.67
CA TYR A 172 0.95 16.41 -17.60
C TYR A 172 2.21 15.57 -17.34
N TYR A 173 2.12 14.27 -17.63
CA TYR A 173 3.26 13.36 -17.68
C TYR A 173 3.96 13.48 -19.04
N LEU A 174 5.30 13.49 -19.03
CA LEU A 174 6.12 13.71 -20.21
C LEU A 174 6.74 12.43 -20.79
N ASP A 175 6.98 11.42 -19.96
CA ASP A 175 7.65 10.20 -20.42
C ASP A 175 6.67 9.19 -21.05
N ASP A 176 7.18 8.32 -21.91
CA ASP A 176 6.38 7.34 -22.65
C ASP A 176 6.46 5.92 -22.07
N GLU A 177 6.98 5.80 -20.84
CA GLU A 177 7.11 4.55 -20.10
C GLU A 177 6.24 4.51 -18.85
N TYR A 178 5.87 3.27 -18.51
CA TYR A 178 4.94 2.95 -17.45
C TYR A 178 5.36 1.64 -16.81
N TYR A 179 5.24 1.57 -15.50
CA TYR A 179 5.68 0.43 -14.72
C TYR A 179 4.50 -0.22 -14.01
N GLN A 180 4.67 -1.47 -13.60
CA GLN A 180 3.67 -2.15 -12.79
C GLN A 180 3.53 -1.43 -11.43
N TRP A 181 2.31 -1.30 -10.95
CA TRP A 181 2.07 -0.74 -9.62
C TRP A 181 2.70 -1.62 -8.53
N ASP A 182 3.43 -1.00 -7.61
CA ASP A 182 4.25 -1.64 -6.58
C ASP A 182 3.74 -1.37 -5.16
N LYS A 183 2.44 -1.10 -5.00
CA LYS A 183 1.77 -0.98 -3.69
C LYS A 183 2.41 0.09 -2.81
N PHE A 184 2.51 1.31 -3.35
CA PHE A 184 3.03 2.52 -2.71
C PHE A 184 4.55 2.57 -2.49
N ILE A 185 5.31 1.51 -2.77
CA ILE A 185 6.76 1.50 -2.50
C ILE A 185 7.46 2.68 -3.22
N SER A 186 7.30 2.80 -4.54
CA SER A 186 7.88 3.93 -5.29
C SER A 186 7.28 5.28 -4.91
N PHE A 187 6.00 5.31 -4.54
CA PHE A 187 5.33 6.54 -4.10
C PHE A 187 5.91 7.06 -2.78
N SER A 188 6.13 6.18 -1.80
CA SER A 188 6.75 6.52 -0.51
C SER A 188 8.21 6.95 -0.71
N MET A 189 8.95 6.26 -1.58
CA MET A 189 10.32 6.67 -1.95
C MET A 189 10.35 8.06 -2.59
N MET A 190 9.41 8.38 -3.48
CA MET A 190 9.26 9.70 -4.10
C MET A 190 9.10 10.80 -3.05
N LEU A 191 8.21 10.61 -2.06
CA LEU A 191 8.03 11.57 -0.97
C LEU A 191 9.33 11.81 -0.19
N GLY A 192 10.08 10.74 0.11
CA GLY A 192 11.39 10.85 0.74
C GLY A 192 12.46 11.51 -0.13
N VAL A 193 12.41 11.37 -1.46
CA VAL A 193 13.25 12.12 -2.40
C VAL A 193 12.89 13.61 -2.35
N TYR A 194 11.61 13.97 -2.31
CA TYR A 194 11.18 15.37 -2.27
C TYR A 194 11.63 16.07 -1.00
N ILE A 195 11.46 15.42 0.16
CA ILE A 195 11.93 15.94 1.45
C ILE A 195 13.45 16.20 1.41
N ARG A 196 14.24 15.29 0.83
CA ARG A 196 15.69 15.50 0.65
C ARG A 196 16.04 16.64 -0.28
N THR A 197 15.32 16.73 -1.40
CA THR A 197 15.72 17.57 -2.54
C THR A 197 15.37 19.03 -2.30
N PHE A 198 14.20 19.32 -1.71
CA PHE A 198 13.73 20.69 -1.56
C PHE A 198 14.19 21.30 -0.24
N GLU A 199 15.02 22.33 -0.32
CA GLU A 199 15.52 23.05 0.87
C GLU A 199 14.51 24.02 1.46
N TRP A 200 13.51 24.42 0.70
CA TRP A 200 12.47 25.35 1.14
C TRP A 200 11.35 24.70 1.97
N LEU A 201 11.33 23.36 2.07
CA LEU A 201 10.32 22.65 2.85
C LEU A 201 10.44 22.97 4.34
N ASP A 202 9.31 23.28 4.96
CA ASP A 202 9.15 23.44 6.39
C ASP A 202 8.04 22.53 6.92
N GLU A 203 7.93 22.44 8.25
CA GLU A 203 6.99 21.56 8.93
C GLU A 203 5.53 21.89 8.60
N ALA A 204 5.19 23.18 8.49
CA ALA A 204 3.84 23.61 8.13
C ALA A 204 3.45 23.13 6.72
N PHE A 205 4.37 23.18 5.76
CA PHE A 205 4.11 22.71 4.39
C PHE A 205 3.91 21.20 4.37
N ILE A 206 4.73 20.46 5.12
CA ILE A 206 4.64 19.00 5.18
C ILE A 206 3.33 18.53 5.82
N ILE A 207 2.88 19.20 6.87
CA ILE A 207 1.57 18.89 7.49
C ILE A 207 0.44 19.15 6.47
N GLU A 208 0.50 20.28 5.76
CA GLU A 208 -0.49 20.63 4.74
C GLU A 208 -0.49 19.61 3.57
N LEU A 209 0.69 19.23 3.09
CA LEU A 209 0.89 18.17 2.10
C LEU A 209 0.35 16.81 2.59
N GLY A 210 0.58 16.48 3.86
CA GLY A 210 0.06 15.27 4.49
C GLY A 210 -1.47 15.23 4.50
N ASN A 211 -2.13 16.34 4.83
CA ASN A 211 -3.59 16.43 4.78
C ASN A 211 -4.13 16.27 3.36
N VAL A 212 -3.49 16.91 2.37
CA VAL A 212 -3.84 16.73 0.96
C VAL A 212 -3.69 15.26 0.52
N LEU A 213 -2.64 14.58 0.97
CA LEU A 213 -2.43 13.16 0.70
C LEU A 213 -3.54 12.30 1.32
N ILE A 214 -3.94 12.55 2.56
CA ILE A 214 -5.05 11.84 3.21
C ILE A 214 -6.34 12.01 2.41
N GLU A 215 -6.67 13.24 2.02
CA GLU A 215 -7.86 13.51 1.21
C GLU A 215 -7.84 12.77 -0.14
N LEU A 216 -6.70 12.79 -0.83
CA LEU A 216 -6.52 12.07 -2.09
C LEU A 216 -6.65 10.56 -1.92
N LEU A 217 -6.00 9.98 -0.91
CA LEU A 217 -6.04 8.54 -0.65
C LEU A 217 -7.46 8.09 -0.31
N ASN A 218 -8.16 8.82 0.55
CA ASN A 218 -9.56 8.54 0.90
C ASN A 218 -10.50 8.70 -0.30
N SER A 219 -10.25 9.69 -1.16
CA SER A 219 -11.06 9.89 -2.38
C SER A 219 -10.83 8.84 -3.45
N ILE A 220 -9.61 8.32 -3.60
CA ILE A 220 -9.22 7.41 -4.70
C ILE A 220 -9.37 5.95 -4.30
N PHE A 221 -8.94 5.59 -3.08
CA PHE A 221 -8.94 4.21 -2.61
C PHE A 221 -10.14 3.87 -1.74
N HIS A 222 -10.77 4.87 -1.12
CA HIS A 222 -11.81 4.69 -0.09
C HIS A 222 -11.35 3.80 1.07
N ASP A 223 -10.05 3.88 1.38
CA ASP A 223 -9.38 3.01 2.33
C ASP A 223 -8.30 3.77 3.10
N ASP A 224 -8.63 4.11 4.34
CA ASP A 224 -7.76 4.88 5.26
C ASP A 224 -6.46 4.10 5.58
N HIS A 225 -6.47 2.77 5.41
CA HIS A 225 -5.30 1.89 5.59
C HIS A 225 -4.13 2.29 4.67
N CYS A 226 -4.41 2.87 3.49
CA CYS A 226 -3.37 3.34 2.58
C CYS A 226 -2.40 4.33 3.25
N CYS A 227 -2.90 5.17 4.17
CA CYS A 227 -2.07 6.12 4.90
C CYS A 227 -1.09 5.41 5.85
N ALA A 228 -1.55 4.35 6.53
CA ALA A 228 -0.71 3.54 7.42
C ALA A 228 0.41 2.81 6.65
N ILE A 229 0.10 2.26 5.46
CA ILE A 229 1.10 1.64 4.58
C ILE A 229 2.20 2.64 4.22
N ILE A 230 1.81 3.84 3.75
CA ILE A 230 2.77 4.88 3.34
C ILE A 230 3.58 5.34 4.56
N ALA A 231 2.94 5.60 5.70
CA ALA A 231 3.63 6.01 6.93
C ALA A 231 4.70 4.98 7.34
N ARG A 232 4.40 3.68 7.29
CA ARG A 232 5.38 2.63 7.60
C ARG A 232 6.52 2.58 6.60
N GLN A 233 6.21 2.67 5.31
CA GLN A 233 7.25 2.69 4.28
C GLN A 233 8.17 3.90 4.43
N LEU A 234 7.62 5.07 4.80
CA LEU A 234 8.39 6.27 5.09
C LEU A 234 9.32 6.10 6.30
N GLN A 235 8.90 5.40 7.37
CA GLN A 235 9.75 5.11 8.54
C GLN A 235 11.02 4.32 8.18
N SER A 236 10.97 3.49 7.13
CA SER A 236 12.12 2.70 6.68
C SER A 236 13.14 3.51 5.85
N LEU A 237 12.81 4.74 5.46
CA LEU A 237 13.67 5.56 4.63
C LEU A 237 14.81 6.17 5.45
N PHE A 238 16.02 6.08 4.91
CA PHE A 238 17.14 6.83 5.46
C PHE A 238 16.92 8.34 5.29
N MET A 239 16.93 9.07 6.41
CA MET A 239 16.94 10.54 6.44
C MET A 239 18.23 11.09 7.07
N PRO A 240 18.82 12.15 6.50
CA PRO A 240 19.82 12.93 7.22
C PRO A 240 19.25 13.51 8.52
N GLN A 241 20.01 13.39 9.60
CA GLN A 241 19.62 13.92 10.91
C GLN A 241 19.34 15.42 10.87
N GLY A 242 18.46 15.87 11.78
CA GLY A 242 18.14 17.29 11.95
C GLY A 242 16.84 17.67 11.23
N GLN A 243 16.87 18.71 10.38
CA GLN A 243 15.65 19.26 9.80
C GLN A 243 14.91 18.23 8.92
N LYS A 244 15.62 17.50 8.05
CA LYS A 244 15.00 16.58 7.09
C LYS A 244 14.31 15.40 7.80
N GLU A 245 14.95 14.84 8.82
CA GLU A 245 14.35 13.85 9.71
C GLU A 245 13.09 14.37 10.42
N ARG A 246 13.11 15.60 10.94
CA ARG A 246 11.91 16.22 11.55
C ARG A 246 10.76 16.37 10.55
N LEU A 247 11.05 16.79 9.32
CA LEU A 247 10.06 16.88 8.25
C LEU A 247 9.46 15.51 7.94
N LEU A 248 10.29 14.47 7.76
CA LEU A 248 9.82 13.11 7.54
C LEU A 248 8.92 12.62 8.69
N ASN A 249 9.34 12.83 9.94
CA ASN A 249 8.56 12.45 11.12
C ASN A 249 7.24 13.21 11.21
N SER A 250 7.21 14.48 10.79
CA SER A 250 5.97 15.27 10.72
C SER A 250 5.00 14.65 9.71
N LEU A 251 5.47 14.30 8.51
CA LEU A 251 4.65 13.62 7.50
C LEU A 251 4.12 12.28 8.00
N ILE A 252 4.98 11.46 8.60
CA ILE A 252 4.60 10.17 9.19
C ILE A 252 3.53 10.37 10.25
N SER A 253 3.70 11.35 11.15
CA SER A 253 2.74 11.64 12.22
C SER A 253 1.39 12.12 11.68
N THR A 254 1.37 12.86 10.57
CA THR A 254 0.14 13.28 9.90
C THR A 254 -0.57 12.10 9.24
N LEU A 255 0.16 11.22 8.56
CA LEU A 255 -0.39 10.05 7.85
C LEU A 255 -0.76 8.90 8.78
N THR A 256 -0.17 8.83 9.98
CA THR A 256 -0.51 7.78 10.95
C THR A 256 -1.90 8.06 11.50
N PRO A 257 -2.87 7.13 11.33
CA PRO A 257 -4.21 7.31 11.88
C PRO A 257 -4.13 7.66 13.36
N GLN A 258 -4.78 8.74 13.78
CA GLN A 258 -4.88 9.04 15.20
C GLN A 258 -5.65 7.89 15.86
N GLN A 259 -4.96 7.09 16.68
CA GLN A 259 -5.64 6.15 17.58
C GLN A 259 -6.76 6.91 18.28
N SER A 260 -7.99 6.39 18.20
CA SER A 260 -9.14 7.03 18.84
C SER A 260 -8.80 7.36 20.30
N THR A 261 -9.35 8.45 20.82
CA THR A 261 -9.13 8.86 22.23
C THR A 261 -9.51 7.75 23.22
N LEU A 262 -10.43 6.86 22.82
CA LEU A 262 -10.79 5.65 23.56
C LEU A 262 -9.63 4.64 23.63
N HIS A 263 -8.90 4.41 22.54
CA HIS A 263 -7.72 3.52 22.54
C HIS A 263 -6.53 4.13 23.31
N LYS A 264 -6.28 5.44 23.19
CA LYS A 264 -5.24 6.12 23.98
C LYS A 264 -5.52 6.12 25.49
N ALA A 265 -6.78 6.16 25.91
CA ALA A 265 -7.13 6.08 27.32
C ALA A 265 -6.85 4.68 27.91
N LYS A 266 -6.97 3.60 27.11
CA LYS A 266 -6.65 2.23 27.53
C LYS A 266 -5.14 2.00 27.69
N SER A 267 -4.29 2.65 26.89
CA SER A 267 -2.82 2.47 26.94
C SER A 267 -2.12 3.15 28.13
N LEU A 268 -2.79 4.02 28.89
CA LEU A 268 -2.24 4.70 30.08
C LEU A 268 -2.20 3.82 31.34
N GLN A 269 -2.60 2.55 31.25
CA GLN A 269 -2.58 1.61 32.37
C GLN A 269 -1.17 1.09 32.65
N VAL A 270 -0.84 0.85 33.92
CA VAL A 270 0.39 0.16 34.29
C VAL A 270 0.40 -1.23 33.64
N PRO A 271 1.50 -1.64 32.98
CA PRO A 271 1.60 -2.97 32.38
C PRO A 271 1.34 -4.06 33.42
N SER A 272 0.31 -4.90 33.21
CA SER A 272 0.12 -6.12 34.00
C SER A 272 1.15 -7.16 33.61
N ARG A 273 1.46 -8.07 34.54
CA ARG A 273 2.36 -9.20 34.29
C ARG A 273 1.88 -10.09 33.14
N PHE A 274 0.63 -10.54 33.21
CA PHE A 274 0.03 -11.40 32.20
C PHE A 274 -0.67 -10.57 31.13
N PHE A 275 -0.43 -10.91 29.87
CA PHE A 275 -0.97 -10.24 28.70
C PHE A 275 -1.57 -11.28 27.74
N ALA A 276 -2.87 -11.20 27.49
CA ALA A 276 -3.55 -12.17 26.62
C ALA A 276 -3.29 -11.88 25.14
N LEU A 277 -3.10 -12.93 24.35
CA LEU A 277 -2.94 -12.89 22.89
C LEU A 277 -4.07 -13.72 22.27
N LEU A 278 -4.99 -13.04 21.58
CA LEU A 278 -6.13 -13.65 20.89
C LEU A 278 -6.05 -13.31 19.40
N ALA A 279 -6.57 -14.17 18.54
CA ALA A 279 -6.65 -13.92 17.10
C ALA A 279 -7.81 -14.69 16.47
N ASP A 280 -8.24 -14.28 15.28
CA ASP A 280 -9.08 -15.08 14.39
C ASP A 280 -10.37 -15.55 15.10
N VAL A 281 -11.14 -14.61 15.64
CA VAL A 281 -12.42 -14.85 16.33
C VAL A 281 -13.51 -15.28 15.35
N HIS A 282 -13.51 -14.72 14.14
CA HIS A 282 -14.35 -15.12 13.03
C HIS A 282 -15.81 -15.31 13.42
N SER A 283 -16.43 -14.30 14.04
CA SER A 283 -17.86 -14.30 14.38
C SER A 283 -18.32 -15.52 15.22
N ASN A 284 -17.42 -16.15 15.98
CA ASN A 284 -17.74 -17.30 16.84
C ASN A 284 -17.87 -16.84 18.30
N TYR A 285 -19.07 -16.38 18.65
CA TYR A 285 -19.32 -15.78 19.96
C TYR A 285 -19.13 -16.79 21.10
N SER A 286 -19.55 -18.04 20.89
CA SER A 286 -19.43 -19.09 21.91
C SER A 286 -17.97 -19.39 22.28
N ALA A 287 -17.07 -19.40 21.29
CA ALA A 287 -15.63 -19.56 21.52
C ALA A 287 -15.02 -18.32 22.20
N LEU A 288 -15.37 -17.13 21.70
CA LEU A 288 -14.90 -15.86 22.28
C LEU A 288 -15.30 -15.73 23.75
N ASP A 289 -16.57 -15.97 24.06
CA ASP A 289 -17.08 -15.83 25.42
C ASP A 289 -16.42 -16.84 26.37
N CYS A 290 -16.16 -18.07 25.90
CA CYS A 290 -15.41 -19.07 26.66
C CYS A 290 -14.02 -18.55 27.07
N VAL A 291 -13.27 -17.95 26.14
CA VAL A 291 -11.94 -17.40 26.43
C VAL A 291 -12.02 -16.16 27.33
N LEU A 292 -12.93 -15.23 27.06
CA LEU A 292 -13.06 -14.03 27.90
C LEU A 292 -13.47 -14.36 29.33
N ASN A 293 -14.34 -15.34 29.54
CA ASN A 293 -14.71 -15.83 30.88
C ASN A 293 -13.51 -16.50 31.57
N TYR A 294 -12.66 -17.22 30.83
CA TYR A 294 -11.41 -17.74 31.36
C TYR A 294 -10.47 -16.62 31.82
N LEU A 295 -10.29 -15.57 31.00
CA LEU A 295 -9.44 -14.43 31.35
C LEU A 295 -9.95 -13.71 32.60
N GLU A 296 -11.25 -13.48 32.70
CA GLU A 296 -11.89 -12.87 33.87
C GLU A 296 -11.68 -13.72 35.14
N ALA A 297 -11.88 -15.04 35.06
CA ALA A 297 -11.68 -15.94 36.19
C ALA A 297 -10.22 -16.03 36.68
N HIS A 298 -9.25 -15.55 35.90
CA HIS A 298 -7.82 -15.54 36.23
C HIS A 298 -7.26 -14.11 36.40
N ASP A 299 -8.12 -13.10 36.52
CA ASP A 299 -7.75 -11.68 36.69
C ASP A 299 -6.83 -11.14 35.55
N ILE A 300 -6.99 -11.65 34.33
CA ILE A 300 -6.24 -11.20 33.15
C ILE A 300 -7.10 -10.19 32.38
N HIS A 301 -6.75 -8.91 32.49
CA HIS A 301 -7.55 -7.82 31.90
C HIS A 301 -6.83 -7.03 30.80
N GLN A 302 -5.54 -7.28 30.56
CA GLN A 302 -4.79 -6.70 29.45
C GLN A 302 -4.45 -7.77 28.42
N GLY A 303 -4.42 -7.36 27.16
CA GLY A 303 -4.10 -8.24 26.04
C GLY A 303 -4.37 -7.55 24.72
N ILE A 304 -4.22 -8.31 23.64
CA ILE A 304 -4.49 -7.87 22.29
C ILE A 304 -5.27 -8.93 21.51
N VAL A 305 -6.23 -8.46 20.71
CA VAL A 305 -6.93 -9.24 19.69
C VAL A 305 -6.32 -8.87 18.34
N LEU A 306 -5.69 -9.85 17.68
CA LEU A 306 -4.91 -9.68 16.46
C LEU A 306 -5.75 -9.66 15.17
N GLY A 307 -7.01 -9.23 15.25
CA GLY A 307 -7.92 -9.12 14.10
C GLY A 307 -8.67 -10.39 13.72
N ASP A 308 -9.43 -10.26 12.63
CA ASP A 308 -10.46 -11.18 12.15
C ASP A 308 -11.48 -11.47 13.25
N ILE A 309 -12.09 -10.38 13.73
CA ILE A 309 -13.20 -10.40 14.68
C ILE A 309 -14.43 -11.01 14.01
N VAL A 310 -14.67 -10.61 12.76
CA VAL A 310 -15.79 -11.06 11.95
C VAL A 310 -15.34 -11.93 10.78
N GLY A 311 -16.27 -12.69 10.21
CA GLY A 311 -16.03 -13.60 9.09
C GLY A 311 -16.34 -15.04 9.46
N TYR A 312 -16.49 -15.90 8.45
CA TYR A 312 -16.80 -17.34 8.50
C TYR A 312 -18.02 -17.85 9.31
N ASN A 313 -18.27 -17.41 10.54
CA ASN A 313 -19.41 -17.82 11.37
C ASN A 313 -20.49 -16.72 11.44
N ALA A 314 -21.57 -16.99 12.18
CA ALA A 314 -22.84 -16.27 12.07
C ALA A 314 -23.17 -15.30 13.24
N GLU A 315 -22.20 -14.94 14.09
CA GLU A 315 -22.42 -14.04 15.25
C GLU A 315 -21.50 -12.80 15.25
N PRO A 316 -21.41 -12.03 14.14
CA PRO A 316 -20.46 -10.91 14.03
C PRO A 316 -20.79 -9.76 14.99
N SER A 317 -22.08 -9.42 15.12
CA SER A 317 -22.54 -8.33 15.98
C SER A 317 -22.24 -8.61 17.45
N GLU A 318 -22.55 -9.82 17.91
CA GLU A 318 -22.32 -10.24 19.29
C GLU A 318 -20.82 -10.28 19.63
N CYS A 319 -19.98 -10.69 18.70
CA CYS A 319 -18.51 -10.66 18.89
C CYS A 319 -17.99 -9.22 19.03
N ILE A 320 -18.45 -8.29 18.18
CA ILE A 320 -18.10 -6.88 18.26
C ILE A 320 -18.52 -6.30 19.62
N GLU A 321 -19.78 -6.47 19.99
CA GLU A 321 -20.32 -5.96 21.26
C GLU A 321 -19.58 -6.54 22.46
N ARG A 322 -19.27 -7.83 22.45
CA ARG A 322 -18.52 -8.48 23.52
C ARG A 322 -17.12 -7.89 23.67
N LEU A 323 -16.41 -7.67 22.56
CA LEU A 323 -15.06 -7.11 22.56
C LEU A 323 -15.01 -5.63 22.92
N GLN A 324 -15.99 -4.84 22.50
CA GLN A 324 -16.11 -3.42 22.86
C GLN A 324 -16.14 -3.20 24.38
N ASN A 325 -16.71 -4.16 25.12
CA ASN A 325 -16.81 -4.16 26.58
C ASN A 325 -15.54 -4.66 27.30
N THR A 326 -14.48 -4.98 26.57
CA THR A 326 -13.20 -5.42 27.16
C THR A 326 -12.17 -4.30 27.24
N ASN A 327 -11.13 -4.50 28.07
CA ASN A 327 -9.94 -3.64 28.11
C ASN A 327 -8.83 -4.11 27.17
N LEU A 328 -9.08 -5.10 26.31
CA LEU A 328 -8.10 -5.59 25.36
C LEU A 328 -7.87 -4.54 24.26
N ASN A 329 -6.63 -4.45 23.80
CA ASN A 329 -6.32 -3.80 22.54
C ASN A 329 -6.81 -4.67 21.39
N ILE A 330 -7.19 -4.05 20.29
CA ILE A 330 -7.80 -4.75 19.17
C ILE A 330 -7.23 -4.11 17.91
N ILE A 331 -6.62 -4.92 17.05
CA ILE A 331 -6.23 -4.52 15.71
C ILE A 331 -7.16 -5.17 14.69
N GLN A 332 -7.23 -4.58 13.51
CA GLN A 332 -8.05 -5.05 12.40
C GLN A 332 -7.41 -6.30 11.75
N GLY A 333 -8.23 -7.22 11.25
CA GLY A 333 -7.79 -8.28 10.32
C GLY A 333 -8.27 -8.05 8.89
N ASN A 334 -7.92 -8.96 7.97
CA ASN A 334 -8.31 -8.79 6.56
C ASN A 334 -9.83 -8.95 6.35
N HIS A 335 -10.52 -9.76 7.14
CA HIS A 335 -11.98 -9.86 7.09
C HIS A 335 -12.65 -8.62 7.66
N ASP A 336 -12.15 -8.11 8.80
CA ASP A 336 -12.65 -6.87 9.41
C ASP A 336 -12.54 -5.69 8.44
N HIS A 337 -11.38 -5.56 7.79
CA HIS A 337 -11.11 -4.54 6.78
C HIS A 337 -12.07 -4.65 5.59
N ALA A 338 -12.20 -5.83 5.00
CA ALA A 338 -13.08 -6.06 3.85
C ALA A 338 -14.56 -5.73 4.16
N VAL A 339 -15.03 -6.08 5.36
CA VAL A 339 -16.37 -5.72 5.85
C VAL A 339 -16.51 -4.21 6.07
N ALA A 340 -15.50 -3.57 6.66
CA ALA A 340 -15.50 -2.14 6.95
C ALA A 340 -15.58 -1.28 5.69
N ILE A 341 -14.78 -1.61 4.66
CA ILE A 341 -14.75 -0.85 3.39
C ILE A 341 -15.74 -1.35 2.34
N ASN A 342 -16.50 -2.43 2.63
CA ASN A 342 -17.43 -3.05 1.70
C ASN A 342 -16.74 -3.46 0.37
N ASP A 343 -15.55 -4.05 0.47
CA ASP A 343 -14.76 -4.50 -0.69
C ASP A 343 -14.38 -5.98 -0.53
N THR A 344 -14.97 -6.82 -1.39
CA THR A 344 -14.67 -8.25 -1.50
C THR A 344 -14.04 -8.62 -2.83
N SER A 345 -13.34 -7.68 -3.47
CA SER A 345 -12.68 -7.87 -4.77
C SER A 345 -11.29 -8.51 -4.67
N ILE A 346 -10.69 -8.58 -3.48
CA ILE A 346 -9.28 -8.96 -3.28
C ILE A 346 -9.16 -10.34 -2.64
N GLY A 347 -8.56 -11.31 -3.33
CA GLY A 347 -7.86 -12.45 -2.71
C GLY A 347 -8.66 -13.47 -1.87
N PHE A 348 -9.97 -13.31 -1.69
CA PHE A 348 -10.79 -14.20 -0.87
C PHE A 348 -11.22 -15.47 -1.62
N SER A 349 -11.25 -16.59 -0.91
CA SER A 349 -11.92 -17.80 -1.41
C SER A 349 -13.42 -17.56 -1.58
N SER A 350 -14.11 -18.37 -2.38
CA SER A 350 -15.56 -18.27 -2.57
C SER A 350 -16.34 -18.34 -1.25
N THR A 351 -15.88 -19.16 -0.30
CA THR A 351 -16.50 -19.30 1.02
C THR A 351 -16.19 -18.12 1.94
N ALA A 352 -14.97 -17.57 1.90
CA ALA A 352 -14.63 -16.35 2.64
C ALA A 352 -15.43 -15.14 2.13
N LYS A 353 -15.51 -14.99 0.80
CA LYS A 353 -16.32 -13.95 0.15
C LYS A 353 -17.79 -14.03 0.56
N PHE A 354 -18.39 -15.23 0.51
CA PHE A 354 -19.77 -15.43 0.98
C PHE A 354 -19.95 -14.93 2.42
N ALA A 355 -19.06 -15.32 3.34
CA ALA A 355 -19.19 -14.96 4.74
C ALA A 355 -19.02 -13.45 4.96
N ILE A 356 -18.12 -12.79 4.24
CA ILE A 356 -17.93 -11.33 4.29
C ILE A 356 -19.17 -10.62 3.73
N ASP A 357 -19.63 -11.01 2.54
CA ASP A 357 -20.83 -10.42 1.91
C ASP A 357 -22.06 -10.59 2.83
N TRP A 358 -22.21 -11.74 3.48
CA TRP A 358 -23.27 -11.96 4.48
C TRP A 358 -23.10 -11.05 5.71
N THR A 359 -21.88 -10.96 6.24
CA THR A 359 -21.54 -10.15 7.44
C THR A 359 -21.82 -8.66 7.22
N ILE A 360 -21.47 -8.13 6.04
CA ILE A 360 -21.75 -6.72 5.68
C ILE A 360 -23.24 -6.39 5.82
N ASN A 361 -24.12 -7.34 5.50
CA ASN A 361 -25.56 -7.18 5.58
C ASN A 361 -26.12 -7.36 7.01
N GLN A 362 -25.34 -7.90 7.95
CA GLN A 362 -25.77 -8.06 9.34
C GLN A 362 -25.37 -6.87 10.23
N LEU A 363 -24.26 -6.21 9.90
CA LEU A 363 -23.70 -5.16 10.74
C LEU A 363 -24.35 -3.80 10.51
N SER A 364 -24.57 -3.07 11.60
CA SER A 364 -24.99 -1.67 11.55
C SER A 364 -23.88 -0.78 10.95
N LEU A 365 -24.24 0.44 10.54
CA LEU A 365 -23.24 1.44 10.12
C LEU A 365 -22.23 1.74 11.24
N GLU A 366 -22.70 1.79 12.49
CA GLU A 366 -21.85 2.05 13.66
C GLU A 366 -20.87 0.92 13.91
N GLN A 367 -21.29 -0.35 13.76
CA GLN A 367 -20.42 -1.51 13.89
C GLN A 367 -19.39 -1.58 12.76
N ARG A 368 -19.78 -1.28 11.51
CA ARG A 368 -18.83 -1.21 10.39
C ARG A 368 -17.84 -0.06 10.55
N GLN A 369 -18.30 1.09 11.04
CA GLN A 369 -17.42 2.21 11.36
C GLN A 369 -16.45 1.83 12.48
N TRP A 370 -16.92 1.13 13.52
CA TRP A 370 -16.05 0.64 14.59
C TRP A 370 -14.95 -0.28 14.05
N LEU A 371 -15.29 -1.24 13.17
CA LEU A 371 -14.28 -2.07 12.50
C LEU A 371 -13.31 -1.25 11.65
N LYS A 372 -13.80 -0.19 10.99
CA LYS A 372 -12.98 0.73 10.19
C LYS A 372 -11.96 1.51 11.05
N ASP A 373 -12.38 1.91 12.25
CA ASP A 373 -11.59 2.74 13.15
C ASP A 373 -10.53 1.95 13.96
N LEU A 374 -10.54 0.60 13.86
CA LEU A 374 -9.54 -0.24 14.51
C LEU A 374 -8.14 0.03 13.95
N PRO A 375 -7.11 0.09 14.80
CA PRO A 375 -5.73 0.16 14.35
C PRO A 375 -5.35 -1.03 13.46
N VAL A 376 -4.50 -0.76 12.48
CA VAL A 376 -4.00 -1.78 11.55
C VAL A 376 -2.94 -2.67 12.19
N PHE A 377 -2.11 -2.07 13.02
CA PHE A 377 -1.08 -2.73 13.78
C PHE A 377 -0.92 -1.97 15.09
N GLU A 378 -0.25 -2.60 16.04
CA GLU A 378 0.20 -1.94 17.26
C GLU A 378 1.69 -2.19 17.42
N GLU A 379 2.45 -1.14 17.69
CA GLU A 379 3.89 -1.21 17.87
C GLU A 379 4.26 -0.53 19.18
N THR A 380 5.08 -1.22 19.97
CA THR A 380 5.66 -0.74 21.22
C THR A 380 7.18 -0.85 21.13
N GLU A 381 7.90 -0.38 22.14
CA GLU A 381 9.37 -0.57 22.21
C GLU A 381 9.76 -2.06 22.28
N ASP A 382 8.86 -2.93 22.77
CA ASP A 382 9.14 -4.34 23.03
C ASP A 382 8.67 -5.28 21.92
N TRP A 383 7.57 -4.94 21.24
CA TRP A 383 6.90 -5.84 20.29
C TRP A 383 6.10 -5.11 19.22
N LEU A 384 5.92 -5.79 18.09
CA LEU A 384 5.00 -5.47 17.00
C LEU A 384 3.81 -6.45 17.02
N ALA A 385 2.60 -5.98 16.78
CA ALA A 385 1.42 -6.82 16.60
C ALA A 385 0.74 -6.49 15.28
N VAL A 386 0.54 -7.51 14.46
CA VAL A 386 -0.08 -7.44 13.13
C VAL A 386 -1.07 -8.60 12.98
N HIS A 387 -2.03 -8.52 12.08
CA HIS A 387 -2.89 -9.68 11.81
C HIS A 387 -2.15 -10.73 10.96
N GLY A 388 -1.58 -10.30 9.83
CA GLY A 388 -0.92 -11.15 8.84
C GLY A 388 0.56 -11.37 9.15
N ALA A 389 1.43 -10.60 8.48
CA ALA A 389 2.87 -10.79 8.55
C ALA A 389 3.60 -9.44 8.67
N PRO A 390 4.71 -9.34 9.44
CA PRO A 390 5.43 -8.08 9.59
C PRO A 390 6.08 -7.59 8.29
N ILE A 391 6.45 -8.49 7.37
CA ILE A 391 6.99 -8.11 6.06
C ILE A 391 5.91 -7.61 5.08
N ASP A 392 4.63 -7.91 5.35
CA ASP A 392 3.53 -7.50 4.49
C ASP A 392 3.30 -5.99 4.65
N PRO A 393 3.43 -5.17 3.58
CA PRO A 393 3.17 -3.75 3.67
C PRO A 393 1.76 -3.41 4.15
N ALA A 394 0.78 -4.29 3.90
CA ALA A 394 -0.60 -4.14 4.34
C ALA A 394 -0.88 -4.78 5.71
N PHE A 395 0.10 -5.46 6.31
CA PHE A 395 0.01 -6.12 7.61
C PHE A 395 -1.09 -7.19 7.80
N PHE A 396 -1.92 -7.49 6.81
CA PHE A 396 -3.11 -8.35 6.96
C PHE A 396 -3.19 -9.54 6.01
N TYR A 397 -2.53 -9.49 4.84
CA TYR A 397 -2.69 -10.50 3.79
C TYR A 397 -1.53 -11.51 3.75
N GLY A 398 -0.37 -11.10 4.28
CA GLY A 398 0.80 -11.97 4.38
C GLY A 398 0.55 -13.09 5.38
N TYR A 399 0.80 -14.33 4.97
CA TYR A 399 0.78 -15.46 5.87
C TYR A 399 2.18 -15.77 6.42
N VAL A 400 2.25 -16.09 7.70
CA VAL A 400 3.46 -16.65 8.34
C VAL A 400 3.26 -18.16 8.55
N TYR A 401 4.00 -18.97 7.80
CA TYR A 401 4.07 -20.43 7.92
C TYR A 401 5.44 -20.95 7.46
N ALA A 402 5.60 -22.28 7.41
CA ALA A 402 6.86 -22.96 7.12
C ALA A 402 7.63 -22.50 5.86
N MET A 403 6.98 -21.90 4.85
CA MET A 403 7.67 -21.43 3.64
C MET A 403 7.93 -19.91 3.63
N THR A 404 7.35 -19.15 4.56
CA THR A 404 7.40 -17.68 4.56
C THR A 404 8.04 -17.10 5.81
N TYR A 405 8.20 -17.90 6.88
CA TYR A 405 8.70 -17.40 8.16
C TYR A 405 10.14 -16.85 8.07
N GLU A 406 11.03 -17.45 7.28
CA GLU A 406 12.46 -17.05 7.19
C GLU A 406 12.63 -15.61 6.69
N ASN A 407 11.82 -15.22 5.71
CA ASN A 407 11.80 -13.87 5.17
C ASN A 407 11.27 -12.88 6.21
N ASN A 408 10.25 -13.27 6.99
CA ASN A 408 9.71 -12.44 8.07
C ASN A 408 10.73 -12.26 9.21
N LEU A 409 11.42 -13.33 9.64
CA LEU A 409 12.48 -13.24 10.64
C LEU A 409 13.64 -12.34 10.17
N SER A 410 13.98 -12.40 8.88
CA SER A 410 15.01 -11.54 8.30
C SER A 410 14.57 -10.08 8.23
N TYR A 411 13.35 -9.81 7.79
CA TYR A 411 12.76 -8.46 7.83
C TYR A 411 12.74 -7.90 9.26
N MET A 412 12.29 -8.68 10.24
CA MET A 412 12.29 -8.29 11.65
C MET A 412 13.70 -7.97 12.14
N GLN A 413 14.68 -8.80 11.80
CA GLN A 413 16.08 -8.58 12.15
C GLN A 413 16.61 -7.27 11.56
N ASP A 414 16.34 -7.01 10.27
CA ASP A 414 16.80 -5.81 9.57
C ASP A 414 16.12 -4.52 10.08
N ASN A 415 14.92 -4.64 10.67
CA ASN A 415 14.15 -3.53 11.23
C ASN A 415 14.19 -3.48 12.77
N ASN A 416 15.10 -4.20 13.43
CA ASN A 416 15.26 -4.25 14.89
C ASN A 416 13.99 -4.66 15.66
N ILE A 417 13.12 -5.46 15.06
CA ILE A 417 11.92 -6.00 15.70
C ILE A 417 12.28 -7.33 16.37
N ARG A 418 12.23 -7.38 17.70
CA ARG A 418 12.54 -8.59 18.47
C ARG A 418 11.37 -9.56 18.54
N LEU A 419 10.18 -9.06 18.84
CA LEU A 419 8.99 -9.88 19.10
C LEU A 419 7.85 -9.38 18.22
N CYS A 420 7.20 -10.30 17.50
CA CYS A 420 6.04 -10.00 16.67
C CYS A 420 4.91 -10.98 17.01
N PHE A 421 3.75 -10.45 17.40
CA PHE A 421 2.52 -11.21 17.54
C PHE A 421 1.76 -11.18 16.22
N HIS A 422 1.28 -12.34 15.74
CA HIS A 422 0.52 -12.43 14.50
C HIS A 422 -0.62 -13.45 14.55
N GLY A 423 -1.63 -13.29 13.70
CA GLY A 423 -2.76 -14.21 13.50
C GLY A 423 -2.74 -14.82 12.09
N HIS A 424 -3.92 -14.85 11.46
CA HIS A 424 -4.18 -15.14 10.05
C HIS A 424 -3.90 -16.58 9.56
N SER A 425 -2.85 -17.22 10.08
CA SER A 425 -2.56 -18.63 9.81
C SER A 425 -3.54 -19.56 10.50
N HIS A 426 -4.10 -19.13 11.64
CA HIS A 426 -4.91 -19.93 12.58
C HIS A 426 -4.14 -21.13 13.17
N MET A 427 -2.81 -21.07 13.19
CA MET A 427 -1.93 -22.15 13.62
C MET A 427 -1.09 -21.67 14.80
N GLU A 428 -1.36 -22.17 16.00
CA GLU A 428 -0.58 -21.81 17.18
C GLU A 428 0.90 -22.23 17.06
N GLY A 429 1.80 -21.43 17.61
CA GLY A 429 3.21 -21.76 17.68
C GLY A 429 4.13 -20.55 17.56
N VAL A 430 5.43 -20.84 17.53
CA VAL A 430 6.47 -19.81 17.40
C VAL A 430 7.45 -20.18 16.30
N TYR A 431 7.68 -19.25 15.36
CA TYR A 431 8.87 -19.27 14.53
C TYR A 431 9.91 -18.32 15.14
N ALA A 432 11.12 -18.80 15.41
CA ALA A 432 12.13 -18.02 16.10
C ALA A 432 13.53 -18.15 15.50
N ARG A 433 14.29 -17.06 15.52
CA ARG A 433 15.73 -17.04 15.19
C ARG A 433 16.54 -16.91 16.46
N ASP A 434 17.44 -17.86 16.70
CA ASP A 434 18.32 -17.84 17.87
C ASP A 434 19.55 -16.93 17.69
N LYS A 435 20.35 -16.80 18.74
CA LYS A 435 21.57 -15.98 18.76
C LYS A 435 22.65 -16.43 17.75
N ASN A 436 22.59 -17.68 17.30
CA ASN A 436 23.49 -18.25 16.31
C ASN A 436 22.88 -18.18 14.89
N ARG A 437 21.81 -17.40 14.69
CA ARG A 437 21.07 -17.25 13.43
C ARG A 437 20.49 -18.56 12.89
N ARG A 438 20.16 -19.49 13.79
CA ARG A 438 19.43 -20.71 13.43
C ARG A 438 17.95 -20.47 13.67
N ASP A 439 17.14 -20.94 12.73
CA ASP A 439 15.69 -20.80 12.81
C ASP A 439 15.05 -22.06 13.40
N HIS A 440 13.99 -21.86 14.17
CA HIS A 440 13.28 -22.87 14.94
C HIS A 440 11.77 -22.71 14.72
N HIS A 441 11.07 -23.84 14.65
CA HIS A 441 9.61 -23.90 14.74
C HIS A 441 9.24 -24.63 16.02
N ILE A 442 8.61 -23.93 16.95
CA ILE A 442 8.36 -24.37 18.32
C ILE A 442 6.86 -24.50 18.51
N THR A 443 6.41 -25.70 18.86
CA THR A 443 5.00 -26.05 19.12
C THR A 443 4.78 -26.50 20.56
N GLU A 444 5.74 -26.21 21.43
CA GLU A 444 5.67 -26.49 22.87
C GLU A 444 4.63 -25.58 23.54
N LYS A 445 3.92 -26.09 24.54
CA LYS A 445 2.91 -25.31 25.26
C LYS A 445 3.46 -24.08 25.99
N LYS A 446 4.75 -24.08 26.33
CA LYS A 446 5.42 -22.99 27.05
C LYS A 446 6.74 -22.71 26.36
N VAL A 447 6.98 -21.45 25.99
CA VAL A 447 8.16 -21.04 25.24
C VAL A 447 8.84 -19.86 25.93
N ALA A 448 10.09 -20.06 26.36
CA ALA A 448 10.92 -19.01 26.94
C ALA A 448 11.53 -18.14 25.85
N LEU A 449 11.18 -16.84 25.83
CA LEU A 449 11.60 -15.88 24.79
C LEU A 449 13.08 -15.44 24.87
N PRO A 450 13.77 -15.36 26.04
CA PRO A 450 15.14 -14.87 26.12
C PRO A 450 16.19 -15.68 25.33
N ALA A 451 15.86 -16.90 24.93
CA ALA A 451 16.73 -17.75 24.12
C ALA A 451 16.86 -17.28 22.66
N TYR A 452 15.99 -16.38 22.20
CA TYR A 452 15.86 -15.99 20.80
C TYR A 452 16.04 -14.48 20.58
N ASN A 453 16.46 -14.13 19.36
CA ASN A 453 16.66 -12.74 18.91
C ASN A 453 15.44 -12.19 18.16
N GLN A 454 14.79 -13.03 17.35
CA GLN A 454 13.55 -12.70 16.66
C GLN A 454 12.52 -13.79 16.93
N LEU A 455 11.29 -13.44 17.29
CA LEU A 455 10.20 -14.38 17.51
C LEU A 455 8.91 -13.90 16.83
N LEU A 456 8.34 -14.75 16.00
CA LEU A 456 6.99 -14.65 15.44
C LEU A 456 6.09 -15.59 16.25
N VAL A 457 5.14 -15.04 16.98
CA VAL A 457 4.26 -15.80 17.88
C VAL A 457 2.83 -15.73 17.36
N CYS A 458 2.24 -16.88 17.06
CA CYS A 458 0.83 -17.01 16.71
C CYS A 458 0.06 -17.69 17.83
N PRO A 459 -0.97 -17.07 18.42
CA PRO A 459 -1.72 -17.66 19.53
C PRO A 459 -2.67 -18.78 19.09
N GLY A 460 -2.77 -19.07 17.79
CA GLY A 460 -3.79 -19.93 17.22
C GLY A 460 -5.03 -19.12 16.82
N SER A 461 -6.19 -19.76 16.81
CA SER A 461 -7.46 -19.12 16.47
C SER A 461 -8.51 -19.38 17.53
N ILE A 462 -9.24 -18.32 17.87
CA ILE A 462 -10.37 -18.39 18.78
C ILE A 462 -11.52 -19.15 18.13
N GLY A 463 -11.91 -18.78 16.91
CA GLY A 463 -13.17 -19.23 16.30
C GLY A 463 -13.05 -20.19 15.14
N GLN A 464 -11.85 -20.41 14.59
CA GLN A 464 -11.62 -21.32 13.46
C GLN A 464 -10.18 -21.90 13.44
N PRO A 465 -9.76 -22.70 14.43
CA PRO A 465 -8.44 -23.37 14.38
C PRO A 465 -8.27 -24.22 13.11
N ARG A 466 -7.04 -24.28 12.58
CA ARG A 466 -6.71 -25.01 11.32
C ARG A 466 -5.71 -26.14 11.48
N ASN A 467 -5.44 -26.54 12.72
CA ASN A 467 -4.47 -27.57 13.11
C ASN A 467 -5.12 -28.93 13.47
N ASN A 468 -6.35 -29.18 13.03
CA ASN A 468 -7.20 -30.33 13.41
C ASN A 468 -7.58 -30.36 14.91
N CYS A 469 -7.51 -29.21 15.59
CA CYS A 469 -8.06 -29.00 16.93
C CYS A 469 -9.42 -28.30 16.83
N THR A 470 -10.40 -28.72 17.63
CA THR A 470 -11.73 -28.09 17.70
C THR A 470 -11.89 -27.16 18.90
N ASP A 471 -10.91 -27.16 19.80
CA ASP A 471 -10.89 -26.32 21.00
C ASP A 471 -10.48 -24.90 20.61
N THR A 472 -11.00 -23.90 21.32
CA THR A 472 -10.62 -22.50 21.09
C THR A 472 -9.20 -22.26 21.59
N GLN A 473 -8.34 -21.63 20.78
CA GLN A 473 -6.91 -21.47 21.05
C GLN A 473 -6.53 -20.00 21.27
N PHE A 474 -5.68 -19.77 22.26
CA PHE A 474 -5.11 -18.46 22.58
C PHE A 474 -3.79 -18.62 23.35
N ALA A 475 -3.08 -17.52 23.60
CA ALA A 475 -1.87 -17.55 24.40
C ALA A 475 -1.84 -16.48 25.49
N ILE A 476 -1.08 -16.73 26.55
CA ILE A 476 -0.75 -15.75 27.58
C ILE A 476 0.74 -15.46 27.54
N TYR A 477 1.09 -14.20 27.38
CA TYR A 477 2.44 -13.68 27.50
C TYR A 477 2.69 -13.19 28.92
N ASP A 478 3.59 -13.87 29.65
CA ASP A 478 4.11 -13.43 30.94
C ASP A 478 5.28 -12.47 30.68
N ARG A 479 5.03 -11.17 30.86
CA ARG A 479 6.01 -10.10 30.62
C ARG A 479 7.17 -10.12 31.61
N GLU A 480 6.95 -10.60 32.84
CA GLU A 480 8.01 -10.68 33.85
C GLU A 480 8.95 -11.86 33.56
N GLN A 481 8.38 -13.04 33.26
CA GLN A 481 9.16 -14.24 32.97
C GLN A 481 9.66 -14.30 31.52
N GLN A 482 9.14 -13.43 30.65
CA GLN A 482 9.41 -13.46 29.22
C GLN A 482 9.09 -14.84 28.63
N GLU A 483 7.89 -15.35 28.93
CA GLU A 483 7.40 -16.67 28.50
C GLU A 483 6.03 -16.54 27.84
N VAL A 484 5.80 -17.29 26.77
CA VAL A 484 4.46 -17.45 26.18
C VAL A 484 3.93 -18.84 26.51
N THR A 485 2.71 -18.90 27.05
CA THR A 485 1.97 -20.14 27.29
C THR A 485 0.79 -20.25 26.32
N PHE A 486 0.71 -21.33 25.55
CA PHE A 486 -0.40 -21.63 24.65
C PHE A 486 -1.47 -22.46 25.38
N LEU A 487 -2.74 -22.08 25.22
CA LEU A 487 -3.89 -22.71 25.84
C LEU A 487 -4.93 -23.07 24.79
N ALA A 488 -5.58 -24.22 25.01
CA ALA A 488 -6.73 -24.68 24.27
C ALA A 488 -7.85 -24.98 25.27
N LEU A 489 -9.04 -24.43 25.05
CA LEU A 489 -10.21 -24.65 25.90
C LEU A 489 -11.33 -25.34 25.11
N PRO A 490 -11.93 -26.41 25.64
CA PRO A 490 -13.10 -26.99 25.02
C PRO A 490 -14.29 -26.03 25.14
N TYR A 491 -15.03 -25.87 24.06
CA TYR A 491 -16.29 -25.12 24.04
C TYR A 491 -17.34 -25.84 23.19
N ASN A 492 -18.60 -25.42 23.32
CA ASN A 492 -19.70 -26.02 22.58
C ASN A 492 -19.84 -25.36 21.19
N ASN A 493 -19.58 -26.12 20.13
CA ASN A 493 -19.63 -25.64 18.74
C ASN A 493 -21.04 -25.66 18.15
N GLU A 494 -21.93 -26.46 18.73
CA GLU A 494 -23.25 -26.77 18.21
C GLU A 494 -24.12 -25.51 18.04
N PRO A 495 -24.14 -24.55 18.98
CA PRO A 495 -24.88 -23.30 18.78
C PRO A 495 -24.39 -22.50 17.56
N ALA A 496 -23.08 -22.38 17.38
CA ALA A 496 -22.50 -21.66 16.24
C ALA A 496 -22.84 -22.37 14.92
N VAL A 497 -22.69 -23.70 14.86
CA VAL A 497 -23.06 -24.52 13.69
C VAL A 497 -24.55 -24.41 13.37
N GLN A 498 -25.42 -24.40 14.39
CA GLN A 498 -26.85 -24.28 14.17
C GLN A 498 -27.21 -22.91 13.59
N LYS A 499 -26.66 -21.82 14.13
CA LYS A 499 -26.86 -20.47 13.57
C LYS A 499 -26.38 -20.38 12.12
N MET A 500 -25.24 -20.96 11.79
CA MET A 500 -24.75 -21.02 10.40
C MET A 500 -25.73 -21.75 9.48
N ARG A 501 -26.33 -22.86 9.94
CA ARG A 501 -27.35 -23.59 9.17
C ARG A 501 -28.63 -22.77 9.01
N ASP A 502 -29.07 -22.09 10.05
CA ASP A 502 -30.28 -21.25 10.04
C ASP A 502 -30.14 -20.05 9.07
N HIS A 503 -28.91 -19.64 8.77
CA HIS A 503 -28.57 -18.60 7.81
C HIS A 503 -28.06 -19.12 6.46
N ASP A 504 -28.29 -20.39 6.15
CA ASP A 504 -27.94 -21.03 4.86
C ASP A 504 -26.45 -20.92 4.49
N PHE A 505 -25.55 -20.93 5.48
CA PHE A 505 -24.11 -20.93 5.19
C PHE A 505 -23.71 -22.20 4.43
N PRO A 506 -22.75 -22.10 3.48
CA PRO A 506 -22.21 -23.24 2.77
C PRO A 506 -21.79 -24.36 3.72
N GLU A 507 -22.18 -25.59 3.40
CA GLU A 507 -21.90 -26.77 4.22
C GLU A 507 -20.41 -26.94 4.58
N ALA A 508 -19.53 -26.57 3.65
CA ALA A 508 -18.09 -26.62 3.87
C ALA A 508 -17.61 -25.72 5.02
N LEU A 509 -18.29 -24.59 5.33
CA LEU A 509 -17.89 -23.68 6.41
C LEU A 509 -18.19 -24.26 7.79
N TRP A 510 -19.42 -24.68 8.05
CA TRP A 510 -19.76 -25.21 9.38
C TRP A 510 -19.19 -26.61 9.62
N LYS A 511 -18.96 -27.42 8.56
CA LYS A 511 -18.26 -28.71 8.72
C LYS A 511 -16.81 -28.54 9.16
N ARG A 512 -16.13 -27.50 8.68
CA ARG A 512 -14.73 -27.21 9.03
C ARG A 512 -14.56 -26.94 10.52
N LEU A 513 -15.52 -26.25 11.14
CA LEU A 513 -15.53 -25.98 12.57
C LEU A 513 -15.55 -27.27 13.40
N LEU A 514 -16.30 -28.29 12.96
CA LEU A 514 -16.41 -29.58 13.63
C LEU A 514 -15.15 -30.46 13.53
N ILE A 515 -14.19 -30.11 12.66
CA ILE A 515 -12.98 -30.90 12.41
C ILE A 515 -11.68 -30.10 12.55
N GLY A 516 -11.75 -28.81 12.93
CA GLY A 516 -10.59 -27.94 13.12
C GLY A 516 -9.78 -27.68 11.84
N LYS A 517 -10.44 -27.32 10.73
CA LYS A 517 -9.79 -27.13 9.42
C LYS A 517 -10.01 -25.77 8.80
#